data_AF-A0A359KJC4-F1
#
_entry.id   AF-A0A359KJC4-F1
#
_cell.length_a   1.000
_cell.length_b   1.000
_cell.length_c   1.000
_cell.angle_alpha   90.00
_cell.angle_beta   90.00
_cell.angle_gamma   90.00
#
_symmetry.space_group_name_H-M   'P 1'
#
loop_
_entity.id
_entity.type
_entity.pdbx_description
1 polymer ?
#
loop_
_entity_poly.entity_id
_entity_poly.type
_entity_poly.pdbx_seq_one_letter_code
_entity_poly.pdbx_strand_id
1 'polypeptide(L)'
;MVACKQADADSLLQLMQTGAWKSFSDASKGWTTTMPVADMPAALPAVKDARARVESEDWGACGVGLKPHALATIDAVVAGMEAAIAGDLHESDRQYEVSKREWEAMNSRWSEIRATPD
;
A
#
# COMPACT_ATOMS: atom_id res chain seq x y z
N MET A 1 -12.95 0.30 -22.50
CA MET A 1 -12.35 -0.14 -21.22
C MET A 1 -11.83 -1.54 -21.44
N VAL A 2 -10.53 -1.78 -21.22
CA VAL A 2 -9.99 -3.15 -21.22
C VAL A 2 -10.52 -3.82 -19.96
N ALA A 3 -11.36 -4.84 -20.12
CA ALA A 3 -11.85 -5.62 -18.99
C ALA A 3 -10.67 -6.37 -18.36
N CYS A 4 -10.52 -6.27 -17.04
CA CYS A 4 -9.59 -7.11 -16.29
C CYS A 4 -10.04 -8.58 -16.41
N LYS A 5 -9.18 -9.44 -16.98
CA LYS A 5 -9.43 -10.88 -17.05
C LYS A 5 -8.82 -11.60 -15.85
N GLN A 6 -9.28 -12.82 -15.56
CA GLN A 6 -8.77 -13.59 -14.42
C GLN A 6 -7.25 -13.81 -14.49
N ALA A 7 -6.69 -14.10 -15.68
CA ALA A 7 -5.24 -14.29 -15.86
C ALA A 7 -4.42 -13.00 -15.60
N ASP A 8 -4.98 -11.83 -15.93
CA ASP A 8 -4.35 -10.53 -15.62
C ASP A 8 -4.42 -10.24 -14.12
N ALA A 9 -5.52 -10.64 -13.46
CA ALA A 9 -5.66 -10.55 -12.00
C ALA A 9 -4.65 -11.46 -11.28
N ASP A 10 -4.45 -12.70 -11.73
CA ASP A 10 -3.46 -13.61 -11.14
C ASP A 10 -2.02 -13.08 -11.31
N SER A 11 -1.72 -12.49 -12.47
CA SER A 11 -0.43 -11.84 -12.73
C SER A 11 -0.20 -10.65 -11.81
N LEU A 12 -1.22 -9.82 -11.60
CA LEU A 12 -1.17 -8.71 -10.67
C LEU A 12 -1.02 -9.18 -9.21
N LEU A 13 -1.70 -10.27 -8.81
CA LEU A 13 -1.54 -10.84 -7.46
C LEU A 13 -0.10 -11.26 -7.23
N GLN A 14 0.48 -11.98 -8.19
CA GLN A 14 1.87 -12.41 -8.14
C GLN A 14 2.81 -11.21 -8.02
N LEU A 15 2.59 -10.17 -8.84
CA LEU A 15 3.33 -8.92 -8.78
C LEU A 15 3.23 -8.27 -7.40
N MET A 16 2.05 -8.17 -6.81
CA MET A 16 1.87 -7.59 -5.47
C MET A 16 2.54 -8.43 -4.36
N GLN A 17 2.69 -9.74 -4.56
CA GLN A 17 3.33 -10.66 -3.61
C GLN A 17 4.85 -10.69 -3.71
N THR A 18 5.44 -10.31 -4.84
CA THR A 18 6.91 -10.35 -5.06
C THR A 18 7.54 -9.01 -5.40
N GLY A 19 6.74 -8.02 -5.75
CA GLY A 19 7.15 -6.72 -6.27
C GLY A 19 7.21 -5.62 -5.21
N ALA A 20 7.04 -4.38 -5.65
CA ALA A 20 7.20 -3.20 -4.80
C ALA A 20 6.18 -3.13 -3.65
N TRP A 21 4.94 -3.57 -3.88
CA TRP A 21 3.92 -3.63 -2.83
C TRP A 21 4.31 -4.57 -1.69
N LYS A 22 4.92 -5.72 -1.98
CA LYS A 22 5.44 -6.63 -0.95
C LYS A 22 6.56 -5.98 -0.14
N SER A 23 7.47 -5.28 -0.82
CA SER A 23 8.56 -4.56 -0.16
C SER A 23 8.03 -3.49 0.80
N PHE A 24 6.99 -2.75 0.38
CA PHE A 24 6.25 -1.84 1.25
C PHE A 24 5.66 -2.57 2.45
N SER A 25 4.88 -3.64 2.22
CA SER A 25 4.20 -4.38 3.28
C SER A 25 5.16 -4.96 4.32
N ASP A 26 6.36 -5.35 3.91
CA ASP A 26 7.39 -5.84 4.82
C ASP A 26 8.03 -4.69 5.62
N ALA A 27 8.35 -3.58 4.96
CA ALA A 27 8.96 -2.40 5.59
C ALA A 27 8.01 -1.70 6.57
N SER A 28 6.72 -1.65 6.28
CA SER A 28 5.70 -1.04 7.14
C SER A 28 5.06 -2.04 8.11
N LYS A 29 5.59 -3.25 8.24
CA LYS A 29 4.97 -4.31 9.04
C LYS A 29 4.81 -3.86 10.49
N GLY A 30 3.56 -3.85 10.95
CA GLY A 30 3.24 -3.44 12.32
C GLY A 30 3.25 -1.93 12.56
N TRP A 31 3.34 -1.10 11.52
CA TRP A 31 3.12 0.34 11.62
C TRP A 31 1.84 0.66 12.41
N THR A 32 1.99 1.63 13.31
CA THR A 32 1.16 2.06 14.48
C THR A 32 0.71 1.02 15.50
N THR A 33 0.73 -0.27 15.19
CA THR A 33 0.20 -1.31 16.08
C THR A 33 1.27 -1.98 16.93
N THR A 34 2.38 -2.39 16.32
CA THR A 34 3.45 -3.15 16.99
C THR A 34 4.85 -2.63 16.74
N MET A 35 5.04 -1.70 15.80
CA MET A 35 6.33 -1.07 15.51
C MET A 35 6.59 0.05 16.52
N PRO A 36 7.67 -0.03 17.32
CA PRO A 36 8.08 1.07 18.18
C PRO A 36 8.46 2.32 17.37
N VAL A 37 8.15 3.52 17.89
CA VAL A 37 8.53 4.79 17.25
C VAL A 37 10.04 4.89 17.02
N ALA A 38 10.84 4.31 17.91
CA ALA A 38 12.31 4.27 17.78
C ALA A 38 12.81 3.50 16.54
N ASP A 39 12.01 2.57 16.02
CA ASP A 39 12.37 1.75 14.85
C ASP A 39 11.88 2.38 13.53
N MET A 40 10.94 3.33 13.58
CA MET A 40 10.37 4.00 12.40
C MET A 40 11.42 4.73 11.54
N PRO A 41 12.44 5.43 12.10
CA PRO A 41 13.49 6.04 11.28
C PRO A 41 14.27 5.05 10.40
N ALA A 42 14.42 3.79 10.84
CA ALA A 42 15.09 2.75 10.07
C ALA A 42 14.18 2.16 8.98
N ALA A 43 12.87 2.08 9.23
CA ALA A 43 11.88 1.57 8.28
C ALA A 43 11.53 2.59 7.17
N LEU A 44 11.47 3.88 7.50
CA LEU A 44 10.97 4.94 6.63
C LEU A 44 11.66 5.02 5.26
N PRO A 45 13.00 4.88 5.13
CA PRO A 45 13.66 4.86 3.82
C PRO A 45 13.17 3.73 2.92
N ALA A 46 12.93 2.53 3.47
CA ALA A 46 12.44 1.39 2.71
C ALA A 46 10.98 1.57 2.26
N VAL A 47 10.14 2.20 3.11
CA VAL A 47 8.76 2.57 2.75
C VAL A 47 8.76 3.57 1.58
N LYS A 48 9.63 4.60 1.63
CA LYS A 48 9.75 5.61 0.56
C LYS A 48 10.30 5.03 -0.74
N ASP A 49 11.27 4.12 -0.68
CA ASP A 49 11.77 3.39 -1.87
C ASP A 49 10.65 2.56 -2.51
N ALA A 50 9.91 1.80 -1.69
CA ALA A 50 8.79 1.01 -2.17
C ALA A 50 7.71 1.88 -2.83
N ARG A 51 7.44 3.08 -2.31
CA ARG A 51 6.52 4.06 -2.91
C ARG A 51 6.89 4.42 -4.35
N ALA A 52 8.15 4.81 -4.56
CA ALA A 52 8.66 5.16 -5.89
C ALA A 52 8.61 3.97 -6.85
N ARG A 53 8.91 2.77 -6.34
CA ARG A 53 8.85 1.54 -7.14
C ARG A 53 7.42 1.17 -7.51
N VAL A 54 6.46 1.22 -6.59
CA VAL A 54 5.03 0.99 -6.88
C VAL A 54 4.56 1.97 -7.95
N GLU A 55 4.93 3.25 -7.86
CA GLU A 55 4.57 4.26 -8.86
C GLU A 55 5.10 3.91 -10.25
N SER A 56 6.31 3.37 -10.36
CA SER A 56 6.89 2.96 -11.65
C SER A 56 6.41 1.60 -12.16
N GLU A 57 5.93 0.72 -11.29
CA GLU A 57 5.62 -0.68 -11.61
C GLU A 57 4.35 -0.78 -12.45
N ASP A 58 4.38 -1.52 -13.56
CA ASP A 58 3.19 -1.72 -14.39
C ASP A 58 2.25 -2.76 -13.74
N TRP A 59 1.09 -2.30 -13.28
CA TRP A 59 0.07 -3.14 -12.67
C TRP A 59 -1.00 -3.60 -13.67
N GLY A 60 -0.82 -3.29 -14.95
CA GLY A 60 -1.72 -3.67 -16.03
C GLY A 60 -3.13 -3.09 -15.88
N ALA A 61 -4.06 -3.64 -16.68
CA ALA A 61 -5.45 -3.18 -16.71
C ALA A 61 -6.19 -3.38 -15.38
N CYS A 62 -5.93 -4.49 -14.68
CA CYS A 62 -6.49 -4.78 -13.36
C CYS A 62 -5.99 -3.80 -12.29
N GLY A 63 -4.78 -3.27 -12.45
CA GLY A 63 -4.14 -2.34 -11.53
C GLY A 63 -4.67 -0.92 -11.56
N VAL A 64 -5.36 -0.50 -12.63
CA VAL A 64 -5.81 0.89 -12.82
C VAL A 64 -6.67 1.38 -11.66
N GLY A 65 -7.54 0.53 -11.12
CA GLY A 65 -8.39 0.85 -9.98
C GLY A 65 -7.76 0.59 -8.61
N LEU A 66 -6.61 -0.09 -8.55
CA LEU A 66 -5.97 -0.51 -7.30
C LEU A 66 -4.77 0.36 -6.94
N LYS A 67 -3.94 0.67 -7.94
CA LYS A 67 -2.67 1.38 -7.77
C LYS A 67 -2.82 2.76 -7.09
N PRO A 68 -3.87 3.57 -7.38
CA PRO A 68 -4.06 4.82 -6.65
C PRO A 68 -4.27 4.61 -5.14
N HIS A 69 -5.04 3.60 -4.74
CA HIS A 69 -5.26 3.25 -3.33
C HIS A 69 -3.98 2.70 -2.68
N ALA A 70 -3.19 1.90 -3.42
CA ALA A 70 -1.88 1.44 -2.96
C ALA A 70 -0.95 2.63 -2.67
N LEU A 71 -0.82 3.58 -3.59
CA LEU A 71 0.02 4.76 -3.42
C LEU A 71 -0.47 5.65 -2.26
N ALA A 72 -1.77 5.89 -2.16
CA ALA A 72 -2.35 6.66 -1.06
C ALA A 72 -2.13 5.99 0.30
N THR A 73 -2.20 4.66 0.36
CA THR A 73 -1.85 3.90 1.58
C THR A 73 -0.40 4.17 1.97
N ILE A 74 0.55 4.08 1.02
CA ILE A 74 1.97 4.27 1.29
C ILE A 74 2.25 5.72 1.71
N ASP A 75 1.68 6.70 1.03
CA ASP A 75 1.86 8.12 1.33
C ASP A 75 1.34 8.45 2.75
N ALA A 76 0.22 7.86 3.16
CA ALA A 76 -0.29 7.99 4.53
C ALA A 76 0.64 7.33 5.58
N VAL A 77 1.18 6.14 5.29
CA VAL A 77 2.17 5.50 6.18
C VAL A 77 3.42 6.36 6.34
N VAL A 78 3.94 6.92 5.24
CA VAL A 78 5.10 7.83 5.29
C VAL A 78 4.80 9.04 6.16
N ALA A 79 3.69 9.73 5.91
CA ALA A 79 3.30 10.92 6.68
C ALA A 79 3.10 10.60 8.16
N GLY A 80 2.48 9.46 8.47
CA GLY A 80 2.29 9.03 9.84
C GLY A 80 3.61 8.72 10.55
N MET A 81 4.52 7.98 9.90
CA MET A 81 5.84 7.68 10.48
C MET A 81 6.61 8.96 10.77
N GLU A 82 6.59 9.91 9.83
CA GLU A 82 7.24 11.22 10.01
C GLU A 82 6.63 12.00 11.19
N ALA A 83 5.30 12.00 11.33
CA ALA A 83 4.61 12.63 12.44
C ALA A 83 4.97 11.99 13.79
N ALA A 84 4.96 10.65 13.88
CA ALA A 84 5.33 9.93 15.08
C ALA A 84 6.79 10.20 15.49
N ILE A 85 7.72 10.22 14.53
CA ILE A 85 9.13 10.56 14.76
C ILE A 85 9.27 12.00 15.27
N ALA A 86 8.46 12.93 14.76
CA ALA A 86 8.41 14.31 15.22
C ALA A 86 7.70 14.50 16.57
N GLY A 87 7.10 13.43 17.13
CA GLY A 87 6.34 13.47 18.38
C GLY A 87 4.87 13.88 18.23
N ASP A 88 4.38 14.06 17.00
CA ASP A 88 2.96 14.34 16.72
C ASP A 88 2.17 13.03 16.56
N LEU A 89 1.82 12.43 17.70
CA LEU A 89 1.07 11.18 17.72
C LEU A 89 -0.37 11.35 17.25
N HIS A 90 -0.96 12.54 17.37
CA HIS A 90 -2.32 12.79 16.89
C HIS A 90 -2.38 12.74 15.37
N GLU A 91 -1.41 13.37 14.70
CA GLU A 91 -1.28 13.30 13.26
C GLU A 91 -0.94 11.89 12.78
N SER A 92 -0.04 11.18 13.50
CA SER A 92 0.25 9.77 13.24
C SER A 92 -1.03 8.90 13.26
N ASP A 93 -1.88 9.05 14.28
CA ASP A 93 -3.14 8.31 14.40
C ASP A 93 -4.12 8.67 13.27
N ARG A 94 -4.19 9.96 12.90
CA ARG A 94 -5.00 10.39 11.75
C ARG A 94 -4.54 9.69 10.47
N GLN A 95 -3.24 9.63 10.22
CA GLN A 95 -2.68 9.00 9.04
C GLN A 95 -2.85 7.48 9.04
N TYR A 96 -2.85 6.85 10.22
CA TYR A 96 -3.23 5.44 10.34
C TYR A 96 -4.65 5.21 9.81
N GLU A 97 -5.63 6.01 10.22
CA GLU A 97 -7.01 5.89 9.75
C GLU A 97 -7.16 6.17 8.24
N VAL A 98 -6.32 7.04 7.67
CA VAL A 98 -6.26 7.24 6.21
C VAL A 98 -5.71 5.98 5.53
N SER A 99 -4.55 5.50 5.98
CA SER A 99 -3.91 4.31 5.40
C SER A 99 -4.81 3.08 5.44
N LYS A 100 -5.57 2.91 6.53
CA LYS A 100 -6.53 1.81 6.70
C LYS A 100 -7.67 1.90 5.69
N ARG A 101 -8.27 3.08 5.51
CA ARG A 101 -9.37 3.27 4.54
C ARG A 101 -8.94 2.99 3.11
N GLU A 102 -7.75 3.46 2.73
CA GLU A 102 -7.22 3.22 1.39
C GLU A 102 -6.90 1.73 1.16
N TRP A 103 -6.37 1.05 2.17
CA TRP A 103 -6.17 -0.39 2.13
C TRP A 103 -7.50 -1.18 2.01
N GLU A 104 -8.52 -0.79 2.77
CA GLU A 104 -9.87 -1.37 2.69
C GLU A 104 -10.50 -1.14 1.30
N ALA A 105 -10.35 0.08 0.75
CA ALA A 105 -10.82 0.40 -0.59
C ALA A 105 -10.09 -0.44 -1.65
N MET A 106 -8.77 -0.59 -1.55
CA MET A 106 -8.00 -1.46 -2.42
C MET A 106 -8.48 -2.91 -2.36
N ASN A 107 -8.72 -3.45 -1.17
CA ASN A 107 -9.22 -4.82 -0.99
C ASN A 107 -10.65 -5.01 -1.52
N SER A 108 -11.51 -4.00 -1.40
CA SER A 108 -12.84 -4.02 -2.00
C SER A 108 -12.75 -4.13 -3.51
N ARG A 109 -11.91 -3.30 -4.15
CA ARG A 109 -11.65 -3.35 -5.60
C ARG A 109 -11.06 -4.68 -6.03
N TRP A 110 -10.15 -5.24 -5.24
CA TRP A 110 -9.58 -6.55 -5.48
C TRP A 110 -10.64 -7.65 -5.46
N SER A 111 -11.57 -7.58 -4.51
CA SER A 111 -12.68 -8.53 -4.40
C SER A 111 -13.64 -8.43 -5.60
N GLU A 112 -13.93 -7.22 -6.08
CA GLU A 112 -14.73 -6.99 -7.29
C GLU A 112 -14.08 -7.61 -8.54
N ILE A 113 -12.76 -7.44 -8.69
CA ILE A 113 -11.99 -8.03 -9.79
C ILE A 113 -12.12 -9.56 -9.78
N ARG A 114 -11.94 -10.20 -8.63
CA ARG A 114 -12.02 -11.67 -8.49
C ARG A 114 -13.42 -12.25 -8.62
N ALA A 115 -14.45 -11.43 -8.46
CA ALA A 115 -15.85 -11.85 -8.59
C ALA A 115 -16.35 -11.77 -10.04
N THR A 116 -15.58 -11.21 -10.97
CA THR A 116 -15.96 -11.07 -12.38
C THR A 116 -15.60 -12.35 -13.14
N PRO A 117 -16.58 -13.13 -13.65
CA PRO A 117 -16.31 -14.31 -14.47
C PRO A 117 -15.73 -13.94 -15.85
N ASP A 118 -14.97 -14.87 -16.45
CA ASP A 118 -14.30 -14.74 -17.76
C ASP A 118 -15.25 -14.36 -18.91
#